data_AF-A0A7K7CG79-F1
#
_entry.id   AF-A0A7K7CG79-F1
#
_cell.length_a   1.000
_cell.length_b   1.000
_cell.length_c   1.000
_cell.angle_alpha   90.00
_cell.angle_beta   90.00
_cell.angle_gamma   90.00
#
_symmetry.space_group_name_H-M   'P 1'
#
loop_
_entity.id
_entity.type
_entity.pdbx_description
1 polymer ?
#
loop_
_entity_poly.entity_id
_entity_poly.type
_entity_poly.pdbx_seq_one_letter_code
_entity_poly.pdbx_strand_id
1 'polypeptide(L)'
;MASPDSEMAVFGEAAPYLRKSEKERIEAQNKPFDAKTCVFVVHAKESYVKGKIESKDAGKVTVKTEGGEVGKMQNLQIKFNSHSRFLADMHVFLYSGKPTCCVPSLQTYSGLFCVTVNPYKWLPVYNPEVVLAYRGKKRQEAPPHIFSISDNAYQFMLTDRENQSILITGESGAGKTVNTKRVIQYFATIAASGDKKKEEQTSGKMQGTLEDQIISANPLLEAFGNAKTVRNDNSSRFGKFIRIHFGATGKLASADIETYLLEKSRVTFQLKAERSYHIFYQIMSNKKPELIDMLLVTTNPYDFHYVSQGEVTVPSIDDQEELMATDSAIDILGFTADEKTAIYKLTGAVMHYGNLKFKQKQREEQAEPDGTEVADKAAYLTGLNSAEFLKALCYPRVKVGNEYVTKGQNVTQVNNAVGALAKAMFEKMFLWMVIRINQQLDTKQPRQYFIGVLDIAGFEIFDFNSFEQLCINFTNEKLQQFFNHHMFVLEQEEYKKEGIEWEFIDFGMDLAACIELIEKPMGIFSILEEECMFPKATDTSFKNKLYDQHLGKSNNFQKPKPAKGKAEAHFSLVHYAGTVDYNITGWLEKNKDPLNETVIGLYQKSSVKTLALLFAS
;
A
#
# COMPACT_ATOMS: atom_id res chain seq x y z
N MET A 1 -40.96 -7.39 22.40
CA MET A 1 -39.71 -7.09 21.66
C MET A 1 -38.59 -7.09 22.67
N ALA A 2 -37.48 -7.74 22.36
CA ALA A 2 -36.26 -7.69 23.17
C ALA A 2 -35.79 -6.22 23.25
N SER A 3 -35.25 -5.76 24.38
CA SER A 3 -34.68 -4.40 24.43
C SER A 3 -33.46 -4.31 23.51
N PRO A 4 -33.16 -3.15 22.90
CA PRO A 4 -31.95 -2.95 22.09
C PRO A 4 -30.65 -3.39 22.80
N ASP A 5 -30.60 -3.25 24.13
CA ASP A 5 -29.45 -3.71 24.94
C ASP A 5 -29.40 -5.23 25.07
N SER A 6 -30.55 -5.92 25.10
CA SER A 6 -30.60 -7.38 25.13
C SER A 6 -30.18 -8.03 23.80
N GLU A 7 -30.40 -7.34 22.67
CA GLU A 7 -29.88 -7.76 21.36
C GLU A 7 -28.35 -7.69 21.30
N MET A 8 -27.73 -6.82 22.10
CA MET A 8 -26.27 -6.67 22.15
C MET A 8 -25.57 -7.77 22.96
N ALA A 9 -26.31 -8.59 23.73
CA ALA A 9 -25.74 -9.64 24.57
C ALA A 9 -24.94 -10.70 23.78
N VAL A 10 -25.29 -10.92 22.50
CA VAL A 10 -24.58 -11.85 21.62
C VAL A 10 -23.14 -11.42 21.31
N PHE A 11 -22.81 -10.15 21.53
CA PHE A 11 -21.46 -9.61 21.31
C PHE A 11 -20.58 -9.66 22.58
N GLY A 12 -21.11 -10.12 23.72
CA GLY A 12 -20.36 -10.31 24.95
C GLY A 12 -19.62 -9.05 25.40
N GLU A 13 -18.33 -9.19 25.73
CA GLU A 13 -17.45 -8.10 26.14
C GLU A 13 -17.24 -7.02 25.05
N ALA A 14 -17.54 -7.33 23.79
CA ALA A 14 -17.40 -6.37 22.69
C ALA A 14 -18.58 -5.38 22.60
N ALA A 15 -19.72 -5.69 23.22
CA ALA A 15 -20.94 -4.89 23.10
C ALA A 15 -20.74 -3.38 23.35
N PRO A 16 -20.03 -2.94 24.41
CA PRO A 16 -19.84 -1.51 24.69
C PRO A 16 -18.99 -0.78 23.65
N TYR A 17 -18.17 -1.50 22.88
CA TYR A 17 -17.30 -0.95 21.83
C TYR A 17 -18.01 -0.89 20.46
N LEU A 18 -19.08 -1.67 20.29
CA LEU A 18 -19.86 -1.74 19.06
C LEU A 18 -21.08 -0.81 19.10
N ARG A 19 -21.75 -0.71 20.26
CA ARG A 19 -22.94 0.14 20.43
C ARG A 19 -23.02 0.65 21.88
N LYS A 20 -23.33 1.93 22.04
CA LYS A 20 -23.64 2.52 23.35
C LYS A 20 -24.92 1.93 23.93
N SER A 21 -25.00 1.93 25.26
CA SER A 21 -26.22 1.51 25.96
C SER A 21 -27.42 2.37 25.54
N GLU A 22 -28.61 1.79 25.59
CA GLU A 22 -29.86 2.48 25.29
C GLU A 22 -30.01 3.75 26.15
N LYS A 23 -29.64 3.67 27.43
CA LYS A 23 -29.64 4.80 28.35
C LYS A 23 -28.78 5.96 27.86
N GLU A 24 -27.53 5.71 27.49
CA GLU A 24 -26.62 6.76 26.99
C GLU A 24 -27.09 7.36 25.67
N ARG A 25 -27.71 6.55 24.80
CA ARG A 25 -28.29 7.03 23.54
C ARG A 25 -29.46 7.97 23.78
N ILE A 26 -30.38 7.60 24.67
CA ILE A 26 -31.53 8.42 25.05
C ILE A 26 -31.05 9.74 25.68
N GLU A 27 -30.08 9.68 26.61
CA GLU A 27 -29.49 10.86 27.23
C GLU A 27 -28.84 11.80 26.19
N ALA A 28 -28.12 11.25 25.20
CA ALA A 28 -27.50 12.04 24.15
C ALA A 28 -28.51 12.67 23.17
N GLN A 29 -29.59 11.94 22.85
CA GLN A 29 -30.65 12.42 21.95
C GLN A 29 -31.51 13.51 22.61
N ASN A 30 -31.68 13.45 23.93
CA ASN A 30 -32.49 14.42 24.68
C ASN A 30 -31.71 15.67 25.12
N LYS A 31 -30.43 15.82 24.72
CA LYS A 31 -29.67 17.04 25.01
C LYS A 31 -30.29 18.26 24.31
N PRO A 32 -30.53 19.38 25.03
CA PRO A 32 -31.05 20.59 24.42
C PRO A 32 -30.14 21.10 23.28
N PHE A 33 -30.73 21.37 22.13
CA PHE A 33 -30.00 21.85 20.95
C PHE A 33 -30.81 22.91 20.21
N ASP A 34 -30.16 24.03 19.90
CA ASP A 34 -30.72 25.12 19.11
C ASP A 34 -30.05 25.18 17.74
N ALA A 35 -30.79 24.77 16.71
CA ALA A 35 -30.31 24.73 15.33
C ALA A 35 -29.97 26.12 14.75
N LYS A 36 -30.51 27.20 15.31
CA LYS A 36 -30.30 28.56 14.79
C LYS A 36 -29.01 29.18 15.32
N THR A 37 -28.54 28.75 16.48
CA THR A 37 -27.38 29.35 17.17
C THR A 37 -26.18 28.42 17.25
N CYS A 38 -26.36 27.10 17.27
CA CYS A 38 -25.26 26.13 17.32
C CYS A 38 -24.56 26.00 15.96
N VAL A 39 -23.26 26.32 15.92
CA VAL A 39 -22.44 26.29 14.71
C VAL A 39 -21.07 25.66 14.97
N PHE A 40 -20.40 25.25 13.89
CA PHE A 40 -18.97 24.96 13.89
C PHE A 40 -18.20 26.10 13.23
N VAL A 41 -17.09 26.49 13.84
CA VAL A 41 -16.19 27.54 13.33
C VAL A 41 -14.78 27.01 13.16
N VAL A 42 -14.10 27.54 12.15
CA VAL A 42 -12.69 27.21 11.87
C VAL A 42 -11.82 27.65 13.05
N HIS A 43 -10.97 26.74 13.53
CA HIS A 43 -10.05 26.99 14.64
C HIS A 43 -8.64 26.55 14.26
N ALA A 44 -7.64 27.38 14.56
CA ALA A 44 -6.27 27.16 14.10
C ALA A 44 -5.63 25.87 14.66
N LYS A 45 -6.01 25.43 15.87
CA LYS A 45 -5.43 24.25 16.53
C LYS A 45 -6.27 22.98 16.43
N GLU A 46 -7.60 23.12 16.43
CA GLU A 46 -8.54 21.98 16.50
C GLU A 46 -9.28 21.77 15.17
N SER A 47 -8.89 22.51 14.12
CA SER A 47 -9.53 22.60 12.80
C SER A 47 -10.95 23.18 12.85
N TYR A 48 -11.84 22.57 13.63
CA TYR A 48 -13.20 23.03 13.88
C TYR A 48 -13.55 22.92 15.36
N VAL A 49 -14.24 23.93 15.90
CA VAL A 49 -14.78 23.91 17.26
C VAL A 49 -16.25 24.25 17.28
N LYS A 50 -16.97 23.70 18.24
CA LYS A 50 -18.37 24.07 18.51
C LYS A 50 -18.43 25.48 19.06
N GLY A 51 -19.40 26.24 18.57
CA GLY A 51 -19.70 27.58 19.06
C GLY A 51 -21.18 27.90 19.00
N LYS A 52 -21.53 29.01 19.66
CA LYS A 52 -22.87 29.60 19.66
C LYS A 52 -22.79 31.01 19.09
N ILE A 53 -23.70 31.32 18.16
CA ILE A 53 -23.85 32.67 17.61
C ILE A 53 -24.39 33.61 18.70
N GLU A 54 -23.68 34.71 18.95
CA GLU A 54 -24.12 35.77 19.88
C GLU A 54 -24.72 36.97 19.13
N SER A 55 -24.12 37.39 18.01
CA SER A 55 -24.62 38.50 17.20
C SER A 55 -24.30 38.34 15.71
N LYS A 56 -25.05 39.04 14.86
CA LYS A 56 -24.83 39.14 13.40
C LYS A 56 -24.80 40.60 12.99
N ASP A 57 -23.64 41.09 12.57
CA ASP A 57 -23.42 42.49 12.19
C ASP A 57 -22.83 42.57 10.77
N ALA A 58 -23.59 43.14 9.82
CA ALA A 58 -23.13 43.52 8.47
C ALA A 58 -22.16 42.53 7.77
N GLY A 59 -22.54 41.26 7.68
CA GLY A 59 -21.75 40.21 6.99
C GLY A 59 -20.70 39.49 7.85
N LYS A 60 -20.59 39.84 9.14
CA LYS A 60 -19.77 39.14 10.14
C LYS A 60 -20.66 38.58 11.26
N VAL A 61 -20.29 37.42 11.78
CA VAL A 61 -21.01 36.75 12.88
C VAL A 61 -20.08 36.63 14.06
N THR A 62 -20.54 37.07 15.23
CA THR A 62 -19.83 36.88 16.49
C THR A 62 -20.21 35.51 17.04
N VAL A 63 -19.22 34.62 17.17
CA VAL A 63 -19.40 33.27 17.69
C VAL A 63 -18.58 33.10 18.97
N LYS A 64 -19.23 32.60 20.02
CA LYS A 64 -18.58 32.17 21.25
C LYS A 64 -18.32 30.67 21.20
N THR A 65 -17.07 30.25 21.25
CA THR A 65 -16.67 28.85 21.25
C THR A 65 -16.96 28.20 22.62
N GLU A 66 -17.04 26.86 22.66
CA GLU A 66 -17.17 26.12 23.94
C GLU A 66 -15.98 26.36 24.89
N GLY A 67 -14.81 26.73 24.37
CA GLY A 67 -13.64 27.14 25.14
C GLY A 67 -13.72 28.57 25.72
N GLY A 68 -14.81 29.30 25.46
CA GLY A 68 -15.03 30.65 25.96
C GLY A 68 -14.42 31.77 25.11
N GLU A 69 -13.77 31.44 23.99
CA GLU A 69 -13.23 32.43 23.06
C GLU A 69 -14.35 33.05 22.23
N VAL A 70 -14.33 34.37 22.07
CA VAL A 70 -15.30 35.10 21.25
C VAL A 70 -14.60 35.66 20.02
N GLY A 71 -15.01 35.22 18.83
CA GLY A 71 -14.42 35.61 17.55
C GLY A 71 -15.45 36.16 16.57
N LYS A 72 -15.09 37.22 15.84
CA LYS A 72 -15.86 37.70 14.68
C LYS A 72 -15.41 36.96 13.43
N MET A 73 -16.27 36.09 12.91
CA MET A 73 -16.01 35.24 11.75
C MET A 73 -16.78 35.75 10.53
N GLN A 74 -16.25 35.51 9.34
CA GLN A 74 -17.00 35.72 8.09
C GLN A 74 -18.01 34.59 7.88
N ASN A 75 -19.14 34.85 7.19
CA ASN A 75 -20.17 33.83 6.94
C ASN A 75 -19.63 32.53 6.32
N LEU A 76 -18.61 32.60 5.44
CA LEU A 76 -17.98 31.45 4.79
C LEU A 76 -17.23 30.51 5.76
N GLN A 77 -16.93 30.96 6.99
CA GLN A 77 -16.19 30.20 8.00
C GLN A 77 -17.12 29.47 8.99
N ILE A 78 -18.44 29.56 8.78
CA ILE A 78 -19.46 29.07 9.70
C ILE A 78 -20.21 27.94 9.03
N LYS A 79 -20.27 26.79 9.70
CA LYS A 79 -21.03 25.63 9.25
C LYS A 79 -22.10 25.29 10.28
N PHE A 80 -23.35 25.12 9.82
CA PHE A 80 -24.46 24.82 10.72
C PHE A 80 -24.30 23.43 11.33
N ASN A 81 -24.53 23.34 12.64
CA ASN A 81 -24.52 22.07 13.35
C ASN A 81 -25.85 21.34 13.05
N SER A 82 -25.82 20.04 12.77
CA SER A 82 -27.02 19.22 12.61
C SER A 82 -27.42 18.55 13.93
N HIS A 83 -28.72 18.42 14.17
CA HIS A 83 -29.28 17.86 15.40
C HIS A 83 -28.84 16.39 15.58
N SER A 84 -28.58 15.97 16.82
CA SER A 84 -28.16 14.59 17.20
C SER A 84 -29.14 13.48 16.80
N ARG A 85 -30.36 13.82 16.35
CA ARG A 85 -31.37 12.87 15.85
C ARG A 85 -31.03 12.22 14.51
N PHE A 86 -30.17 12.81 13.68
CA PHE A 86 -30.02 12.42 12.28
C PHE A 86 -28.76 11.61 11.93
N LEU A 87 -27.94 11.20 12.89
CA LEU A 87 -26.57 10.80 12.56
C LEU A 87 -26.23 9.41 13.12
N ALA A 88 -26.70 8.38 12.41
CA ALA A 88 -25.99 7.12 12.38
C ALA A 88 -24.75 7.20 11.47
N ASP A 89 -24.73 8.08 10.45
CA ASP A 89 -23.86 7.83 9.29
C ASP A 89 -22.86 8.92 8.83
N MET A 90 -22.69 10.13 9.41
CA MET A 90 -21.47 10.91 9.05
C MET A 90 -21.16 12.21 9.80
N HIS A 91 -22.11 13.14 9.98
CA HIS A 91 -21.76 14.54 10.26
C HIS A 91 -21.03 14.80 11.59
N VAL A 92 -21.02 13.86 12.54
CA VAL A 92 -20.31 14.03 13.82
C VAL A 92 -18.79 13.93 13.65
N PHE A 93 -18.31 13.18 12.65
CA PHE A 93 -16.90 12.83 12.52
C PHE A 93 -16.04 13.99 11.98
N LEU A 94 -16.54 14.75 11.01
CA LEU A 94 -15.79 15.82 10.32
C LEU A 94 -15.58 17.09 11.16
N TYR A 95 -16.44 17.37 12.13
CA TYR A 95 -16.49 18.69 12.77
C TYR A 95 -15.97 18.76 14.20
N SER A 96 -15.67 17.62 14.81
CA SER A 96 -15.31 17.60 16.23
C SER A 96 -13.81 17.51 16.50
N GLY A 97 -12.96 17.13 15.51
CA GLY A 97 -11.49 17.00 15.64
C GLY A 97 -11.01 16.03 16.75
N LYS A 98 -11.95 15.58 17.57
CA LYS A 98 -11.93 14.72 18.74
C LYS A 98 -13.31 14.09 18.76
N PRO A 99 -13.45 12.77 18.96
CA PRO A 99 -14.77 12.16 19.16
C PRO A 99 -15.44 12.84 20.36
N THR A 100 -16.36 13.79 20.12
CA THR A 100 -17.04 14.46 21.22
C THR A 100 -17.88 13.46 22.00
N CYS A 101 -17.45 13.21 23.23
CA CYS A 101 -18.10 12.45 24.30
C CYS A 101 -18.35 10.96 24.04
N CYS A 102 -17.58 10.20 24.83
CA CYS A 102 -18.03 9.00 25.51
C CYS A 102 -17.99 7.77 24.58
N VAL A 103 -16.90 6.99 24.66
CA VAL A 103 -16.59 5.71 23.94
C VAL A 103 -16.94 5.70 22.43
N PRO A 104 -15.95 5.84 21.53
CA PRO A 104 -16.20 5.83 20.09
C PRO A 104 -16.58 4.43 19.62
N SER A 105 -17.69 4.28 18.89
CA SER A 105 -17.82 3.14 17.98
C SER A 105 -16.63 3.23 17.02
N LEU A 106 -15.73 2.25 17.09
CA LEU A 106 -14.48 2.21 16.33
C LEU A 106 -14.72 2.31 14.81
N GLN A 107 -15.90 1.83 14.42
CA GLN A 107 -16.34 1.65 13.06
C GLN A 107 -17.71 2.31 12.90
N THR A 108 -17.90 3.02 11.79
CA THR A 108 -19.11 3.76 11.46
C THR A 108 -19.37 3.66 9.96
N TYR A 109 -20.64 3.57 9.57
CA TYR A 109 -20.99 3.59 8.15
C TYR A 109 -21.06 5.01 7.61
N SER A 110 -20.72 5.18 6.33
CA SER A 110 -20.84 6.44 5.60
C SER A 110 -21.26 6.10 4.17
N GLY A 111 -22.57 5.99 3.93
CA GLY A 111 -23.08 5.49 2.65
C GLY A 111 -22.62 4.04 2.43
N LEU A 112 -21.87 3.77 1.36
CA LEU A 112 -21.29 2.43 1.11
C LEU A 112 -20.04 2.15 1.96
N PHE A 113 -19.41 3.18 2.54
CA PHE A 113 -18.17 3.02 3.29
C PHE A 113 -18.40 2.45 4.69
N CYS A 114 -17.45 1.65 5.15
CA CYS A 114 -17.24 1.33 6.56
C CYS A 114 -15.96 2.03 7.05
N VAL A 115 -16.12 3.20 7.66
CA VAL A 115 -15.01 3.99 8.20
C VAL A 115 -14.51 3.32 9.45
N THR A 116 -13.21 3.00 9.50
CA THR A 116 -12.55 2.41 10.68
C THR A 116 -11.47 3.34 11.18
N VAL A 117 -11.45 3.59 12.49
CA VAL A 117 -10.42 4.40 13.15
C VAL A 117 -9.46 3.48 13.85
N ASN A 118 -8.15 3.68 13.70
CA ASN A 118 -7.17 2.88 14.43
C ASN A 118 -7.24 3.20 15.95
N PRO A 119 -7.55 2.22 16.83
CA PRO A 119 -7.70 2.50 18.26
C PRO A 119 -6.36 2.62 19.00
N TYR A 120 -5.25 2.20 18.38
CA TYR A 120 -3.94 2.02 19.03
C TYR A 120 -4.00 1.17 20.31
N LYS A 121 -5.00 0.29 20.42
CA LYS A 121 -5.28 -0.57 21.57
C LYS A 121 -5.88 -1.89 21.12
N TRP A 122 -5.61 -2.95 21.88
CA TRP A 122 -6.29 -4.22 21.70
C TRP A 122 -7.72 -4.13 22.23
N LEU A 123 -8.70 -4.47 21.40
CA LEU A 123 -10.13 -4.44 21.73
C LEU A 123 -10.76 -5.81 21.44
N PRO A 124 -11.77 -6.25 22.23
CA PRO A 124 -12.41 -7.56 22.07
C PRO A 124 -13.35 -7.66 20.85
N VAL A 125 -13.34 -6.67 19.94
CA VAL A 125 -14.22 -6.59 18.75
C VAL A 125 -13.92 -7.66 17.69
N TYR A 126 -12.80 -8.38 17.82
CA TYR A 126 -12.42 -9.48 16.92
C TYR A 126 -12.57 -10.86 17.57
N ASN A 127 -13.22 -10.95 18.74
CA ASN A 127 -13.43 -12.22 19.43
C ASN A 127 -14.32 -13.18 18.60
N PRO A 128 -14.16 -14.51 18.76
CA PRO A 128 -14.97 -15.50 18.03
C PRO A 128 -16.48 -15.34 18.22
N GLU A 129 -16.92 -14.88 19.40
CA GLU A 129 -18.32 -14.59 19.69
C GLU A 129 -18.90 -13.52 18.74
N VAL A 130 -18.10 -12.48 18.47
CA VAL A 130 -18.47 -11.39 17.56
C VAL A 130 -18.59 -11.92 16.12
N VAL A 131 -17.69 -12.80 15.69
CA VAL A 131 -17.74 -13.45 14.37
C VAL A 131 -19.08 -14.15 14.16
N LEU A 132 -19.52 -14.94 15.16
CA LEU A 132 -20.79 -15.65 15.12
C LEU A 132 -21.99 -14.71 15.17
N ALA A 133 -21.91 -13.63 15.95
CA ALA A 133 -22.98 -12.64 16.06
C ALA A 133 -23.27 -11.90 14.74
N TYR A 134 -22.26 -11.67 13.91
CA TYR A 134 -22.40 -11.04 12.59
C TYR A 134 -22.81 -12.02 11.48
N ARG A 135 -22.71 -13.33 11.71
CA ARG A 135 -22.98 -14.34 10.69
C ARG A 135 -24.45 -14.31 10.28
N GLY A 136 -24.70 -14.17 8.98
CA GLY A 136 -26.05 -14.21 8.42
C GLY A 136 -26.86 -12.95 8.64
N LYS A 137 -26.26 -11.85 9.14
CA LYS A 137 -26.96 -10.62 9.50
C LYS A 137 -26.90 -9.60 8.39
N LYS A 138 -28.06 -9.00 8.09
CA LYS A 138 -28.10 -7.85 7.17
C LYS A 138 -27.43 -6.65 7.82
N ARG A 139 -26.91 -5.75 6.99
CA ARG A 139 -26.23 -4.52 7.42
C ARG A 139 -27.01 -3.69 8.44
N GLN A 140 -28.34 -3.62 8.35
CA GLN A 140 -29.20 -2.84 9.27
C GLN A 140 -29.47 -3.55 10.60
N GLU A 141 -29.25 -4.87 10.67
CA GLU A 141 -29.59 -5.69 11.85
C GLU A 141 -28.47 -5.70 12.90
N ALA A 142 -27.26 -5.28 12.54
CA ALA A 142 -26.09 -5.29 13.40
C ALA A 142 -25.40 -3.91 13.41
N PRO A 143 -24.69 -3.55 14.49
CA PRO A 143 -23.92 -2.30 14.53
C PRO A 143 -22.79 -2.29 13.48
N PRO A 144 -22.29 -1.12 13.07
CA PRO A 144 -21.26 -1.03 12.03
C PRO A 144 -20.01 -1.84 12.38
N HIS A 145 -19.67 -2.78 11.50
CA HIS A 145 -18.44 -3.56 11.65
C HIS A 145 -17.90 -4.10 10.31
N ILE A 146 -16.58 -4.34 10.23
CA ILE A 146 -15.94 -4.97 9.05
C ILE A 146 -16.51 -6.36 8.77
N PHE A 147 -16.89 -7.11 9.80
CA PHE A 147 -17.50 -8.45 9.65
C PHE A 147 -18.88 -8.39 9.01
N SER A 148 -19.63 -7.31 9.20
CA SER A 148 -20.88 -7.10 8.47
C SER A 148 -20.60 -6.92 6.98
N ILE A 149 -19.58 -6.14 6.60
CA ILE A 149 -19.18 -6.01 5.19
C ILE A 149 -18.72 -7.36 4.61
N SER A 150 -17.92 -8.12 5.36
CA SER A 150 -17.46 -9.45 4.94
C SER A 150 -18.61 -10.46 4.79
N ASP A 151 -19.53 -10.54 5.76
CA ASP A 151 -20.67 -11.46 5.69
C ASP A 151 -21.63 -11.10 4.55
N ASN A 152 -21.91 -9.81 4.36
CA ASN A 152 -22.78 -9.36 3.28
C ASN A 152 -22.13 -9.66 1.91
N ALA A 153 -20.83 -9.43 1.74
CA ALA A 153 -20.12 -9.84 0.52
C ALA A 153 -20.20 -11.37 0.29
N TYR A 154 -20.05 -12.18 1.34
CA TYR A 154 -20.22 -13.63 1.23
C TYR A 154 -21.65 -14.03 0.86
N GLN A 155 -22.67 -13.40 1.46
CA GLN A 155 -24.07 -13.63 1.13
C GLN A 155 -24.41 -13.23 -0.31
N PHE A 156 -23.96 -12.05 -0.77
CA PHE A 156 -24.18 -11.57 -2.13
C PHE A 156 -23.48 -12.48 -3.15
N MET A 157 -22.25 -12.92 -2.89
CA MET A 157 -21.58 -13.90 -3.74
C MET A 157 -22.41 -15.17 -3.95
N LEU A 158 -23.03 -15.70 -2.89
CA LEU A 158 -23.84 -16.92 -2.97
C LEU A 158 -25.22 -16.69 -3.61
N THR A 159 -25.81 -15.51 -3.39
CA THR A 159 -27.15 -15.17 -3.87
C THR A 159 -27.12 -14.74 -5.32
N ASP A 160 -26.26 -13.79 -5.65
CA ASP A 160 -26.19 -13.12 -6.95
C ASP A 160 -25.29 -13.86 -7.93
N ARG A 161 -24.47 -14.80 -7.43
CA ARG A 161 -23.55 -15.62 -8.23
C ARG A 161 -22.50 -14.77 -8.97
N GLU A 162 -22.00 -13.74 -8.29
CA GLU A 162 -20.97 -12.84 -8.79
C GLU A 162 -19.78 -12.77 -7.85
N ASN A 163 -18.58 -12.58 -8.42
CA ASN A 163 -17.37 -12.34 -7.65
C ASN A 163 -17.49 -11.00 -6.91
N GLN A 164 -16.92 -10.93 -5.71
CA GLN A 164 -17.00 -9.73 -4.88
C GLN A 164 -15.61 -9.16 -4.65
N SER A 165 -15.55 -7.89 -4.25
CA SER A 165 -14.30 -7.28 -3.80
C SER A 165 -14.51 -6.38 -2.60
N ILE A 166 -13.52 -6.38 -1.70
CA ILE A 166 -13.46 -5.51 -0.53
C ILE A 166 -12.20 -4.66 -0.68
N LEU A 167 -12.38 -3.36 -0.89
CA LEU A 167 -11.29 -2.40 -1.02
C LEU A 167 -10.99 -1.79 0.36
N ILE A 168 -9.80 -2.03 0.88
CA ILE A 168 -9.34 -1.50 2.17
C ILE A 168 -8.31 -0.40 1.88
N THR A 169 -8.75 0.85 2.00
CA THR A 169 -7.92 2.04 1.74
C THR A 169 -7.62 2.80 3.03
N GLY A 170 -6.61 3.66 2.98
CA GLY A 170 -6.20 4.49 4.11
C GLY A 170 -4.73 4.87 4.02
N GLU A 171 -4.37 5.95 4.70
CA GLU A 171 -2.97 6.36 4.83
C GLU A 171 -2.14 5.31 5.56
N SER A 172 -0.82 5.49 5.55
CA SER A 172 0.07 4.66 6.35
C SER A 172 -0.25 4.83 7.84
N GLY A 173 -0.28 3.73 8.60
CA GLY A 173 -0.70 3.72 10.01
C GLY A 173 -2.22 3.60 10.25
N ALA A 174 -3.06 3.62 9.21
CA ALA A 174 -4.52 3.51 9.37
C ALA A 174 -5.03 2.12 9.84
N GLY A 175 -4.16 1.10 9.88
CA GLY A 175 -4.53 -0.26 10.29
C GLY A 175 -5.08 -1.16 9.17
N LYS A 176 -4.82 -0.83 7.90
CA LYS A 176 -5.27 -1.59 6.72
C LYS A 176 -4.92 -3.08 6.82
N THR A 177 -3.65 -3.41 6.98
CA THR A 177 -3.14 -4.79 7.05
C THR A 177 -3.78 -5.59 8.18
N VAL A 178 -4.08 -4.96 9.31
CA VAL A 178 -4.78 -5.61 10.43
C VAL A 178 -6.21 -5.94 10.02
N ASN A 179 -6.93 -5.00 9.42
CA ASN A 179 -8.29 -5.23 8.92
C ASN A 179 -8.30 -6.32 7.82
N THR A 180 -7.35 -6.30 6.88
CA THR A 180 -7.16 -7.35 5.86
C THR A 180 -7.01 -8.72 6.51
N LYS A 181 -6.15 -8.86 7.52
CA LYS A 181 -5.96 -10.11 8.29
C LYS A 181 -7.27 -10.58 8.93
N ARG A 182 -8.05 -9.66 9.53
CA ARG A 182 -9.34 -9.99 10.17
C ARG A 182 -10.42 -10.39 9.18
N VAL A 183 -10.48 -9.77 8.00
CA VAL A 183 -11.40 -10.14 6.92
C VAL A 183 -11.11 -11.55 6.40
N ILE A 184 -9.82 -11.89 6.20
CA ILE A 184 -9.42 -13.24 5.79
C ILE A 184 -9.81 -14.28 6.85
N GLN A 185 -9.52 -14.00 8.12
CA GLN A 185 -9.90 -14.87 9.25
C GLN A 185 -11.42 -15.08 9.33
N TYR A 186 -12.20 -14.05 9.05
CA TYR A 186 -13.66 -14.14 9.02
C TYR A 186 -14.12 -15.14 7.96
N PHE A 187 -13.67 -15.00 6.71
CA PHE A 187 -14.02 -15.93 5.63
C PHE A 187 -13.56 -17.36 5.93
N ALA A 188 -12.35 -17.51 6.47
CA ALA A 188 -11.85 -18.80 6.90
C ALA A 188 -12.74 -19.48 7.93
N THR A 189 -13.20 -18.72 8.94
CA THR A 189 -14.03 -19.26 10.01
C THR A 189 -15.42 -19.66 9.52
N ILE A 190 -16.08 -18.84 8.70
CA ILE A 190 -17.46 -19.11 8.26
C ILE A 190 -17.55 -20.17 7.15
N ALA A 191 -16.52 -20.23 6.29
CA ALA A 191 -16.48 -21.10 5.12
C ALA A 191 -15.60 -22.34 5.32
N ALA A 192 -15.03 -22.53 6.51
CA ALA A 192 -14.38 -23.79 6.89
C ALA A 192 -15.34 -24.98 6.71
N SER A 193 -14.82 -26.05 6.12
CA SER A 193 -15.50 -27.34 6.05
C SER A 193 -15.47 -28.00 7.43
N GLY A 194 -16.63 -28.42 7.94
CA GLY A 194 -16.78 -29.06 9.25
C GLY A 194 -16.12 -30.44 9.37
N ASP A 195 -15.50 -30.94 8.30
CA ASP A 195 -14.75 -32.19 8.30
C ASP A 195 -13.36 -31.98 8.90
N LYS A 196 -13.29 -31.57 10.17
CA LYS A 196 -12.10 -31.81 11.01
C LYS A 196 -12.04 -33.30 11.34
N LYS A 197 -11.83 -34.15 10.34
CA LYS A 197 -11.14 -35.41 10.62
C LYS A 197 -9.73 -35.01 11.00
N LYS A 198 -9.33 -35.44 12.20
CA LYS A 198 -7.94 -35.54 12.62
C LYS A 198 -7.22 -36.41 11.58
N GLU A 199 -6.78 -35.82 10.47
CA GLU A 199 -5.93 -36.53 9.54
C GLU A 199 -4.55 -36.63 10.20
N GLU A 200 -4.09 -37.88 10.32
CA GLU A 200 -2.79 -38.24 10.85
C GLU A 200 -1.69 -37.43 10.17
N GLN A 201 -0.68 -37.06 10.95
CA GLN A 201 0.53 -36.39 10.50
C GLN A 201 1.27 -37.27 9.46
N THR A 202 0.89 -37.19 8.20
CA THR A 202 1.69 -37.73 7.10
C THR A 202 2.88 -36.82 6.84
N SER A 203 4.07 -37.30 7.17
CA SER A 203 5.35 -36.68 6.86
C SER A 203 5.45 -36.37 5.36
N GLY A 204 5.37 -35.08 4.98
CA GLY A 204 5.57 -34.60 3.61
C GLY A 204 4.51 -33.64 3.05
N LYS A 205 3.39 -33.40 3.74
CA LYS A 205 2.43 -32.32 3.46
C LYS A 205 2.15 -31.53 4.74
N MET A 206 2.02 -30.20 4.62
CA MET A 206 2.07 -29.23 5.72
C MET A 206 1.19 -29.57 6.93
N GLN A 207 1.68 -29.19 8.12
CA GLN A 207 0.87 -28.96 9.30
C GLN A 207 0.16 -27.59 9.16
N GLY A 208 -1.16 -27.56 9.16
CA GLY A 208 -1.94 -26.32 9.18
C GLY A 208 -3.11 -26.30 8.18
N THR A 209 -4.10 -25.48 8.46
CA THR A 209 -5.24 -25.24 7.56
C THR A 209 -4.85 -24.25 6.45
N LEU A 210 -5.65 -24.17 5.36
CA LEU A 210 -5.46 -23.15 4.31
C LEU A 210 -5.45 -21.72 4.89
N GLU A 211 -6.17 -21.49 5.99
CA GLU A 211 -6.14 -20.24 6.76
C GLU A 211 -4.74 -19.95 7.31
N ASP A 212 -4.15 -20.93 7.99
CA ASP A 212 -2.81 -20.80 8.59
C ASP A 212 -1.78 -20.48 7.51
N GLN A 213 -1.93 -21.05 6.31
CA GLN A 213 -1.04 -20.80 5.17
C GLN A 213 -1.16 -19.36 4.65
N ILE A 214 -2.38 -18.84 4.46
CA ILE A 214 -2.59 -17.45 4.01
C ILE A 214 -2.05 -16.46 5.04
N ILE A 215 -2.23 -16.75 6.34
CA ILE A 215 -1.74 -15.90 7.42
C ILE A 215 -0.20 -15.97 7.49
N SER A 216 0.37 -17.18 7.37
CA SER A 216 1.81 -17.45 7.42
C SER A 216 2.58 -16.86 6.23
N ALA A 217 1.90 -16.52 5.13
CA ALA A 217 2.53 -15.80 4.02
C ALA A 217 2.87 -14.34 4.35
N ASN A 218 2.19 -13.72 5.34
CA ASN A 218 2.37 -12.30 5.62
C ASN A 218 3.78 -11.96 6.15
N PRO A 219 4.37 -12.65 7.13
CA PRO A 219 5.74 -12.33 7.57
C PRO A 219 6.74 -12.26 6.42
N LEU A 220 6.68 -13.22 5.49
CA LEU A 220 7.55 -13.22 4.30
C LEU A 220 7.27 -12.02 3.38
N LEU A 221 6.01 -11.75 3.05
CA LEU A 221 5.65 -10.61 2.20
C LEU A 221 5.94 -9.25 2.87
N GLU A 222 5.79 -9.15 4.18
CA GLU A 222 6.10 -7.96 4.96
C GLU A 222 7.62 -7.74 5.04
N ALA A 223 8.43 -8.79 5.21
CA ALA A 223 9.89 -8.68 5.24
C ALA A 223 10.47 -8.09 3.94
N PHE A 224 9.93 -8.50 2.78
CA PHE A 224 10.40 -8.08 1.46
C PHE A 224 9.61 -6.95 0.81
N GLY A 225 8.43 -6.61 1.33
CA GLY A 225 7.52 -5.65 0.73
C GLY A 225 7.09 -4.50 1.65
N ASN A 226 7.40 -4.58 2.95
CA ASN A 226 7.17 -3.48 3.88
C ASN A 226 8.47 -2.80 4.32
N ALA A 227 8.34 -1.54 4.67
CA ALA A 227 9.43 -0.72 5.18
C ALA A 227 8.94 0.36 6.13
N LYS A 228 9.87 0.92 6.91
CA LYS A 228 9.61 2.10 7.73
C LYS A 228 9.59 3.36 6.87
N THR A 229 8.49 4.10 6.92
CA THR A 229 8.32 5.43 6.32
C THR A 229 8.24 6.50 7.40
N VAL A 230 8.10 7.77 7.00
CA VAL A 230 7.95 8.89 7.95
C VAL A 230 6.69 8.75 8.83
N ARG A 231 5.62 8.14 8.31
CA ARG A 231 4.31 8.07 8.99
C ARG A 231 3.99 6.71 9.61
N ASN A 232 4.74 5.65 9.27
CA ASN A 232 4.44 4.29 9.70
C ASN A 232 5.69 3.42 9.70
N ASP A 233 5.89 2.68 10.78
CA ASP A 233 7.03 1.80 10.96
C ASP A 233 6.95 0.52 10.11
N ASN A 234 5.74 0.07 9.74
CA ASN A 234 5.54 -1.13 8.92
C ASN A 234 4.59 -0.84 7.74
N SER A 235 5.03 -0.02 6.80
CA SER A 235 4.23 0.42 5.64
C SER A 235 4.40 -0.53 4.45
N SER A 236 3.30 -1.09 3.93
CA SER A 236 3.33 -1.87 2.68
C SER A 236 3.64 -0.99 1.47
N ARG A 237 4.72 -1.33 0.74
CA ARG A 237 5.23 -0.61 -0.44
C ARG A 237 4.98 -1.39 -1.73
N PHE A 238 3.89 -2.16 -1.73
CA PHE A 238 3.28 -2.83 -2.86
C PHE A 238 1.77 -2.89 -2.61
N GLY A 239 0.98 -2.93 -3.67
CA GLY A 239 -0.43 -3.28 -3.61
C GLY A 239 -0.58 -4.80 -3.56
N LYS A 240 -1.50 -5.29 -2.74
CA LYS A 240 -1.78 -6.72 -2.55
C LYS A 240 -3.25 -6.98 -2.81
N PHE A 241 -3.55 -7.87 -3.74
CA PHE A 241 -4.91 -8.33 -4.02
C PHE A 241 -4.99 -9.83 -3.74
N ILE A 242 -5.70 -10.19 -2.68
CA ILE A 242 -5.85 -11.57 -2.24
C ILE A 242 -7.20 -12.08 -2.73
N ARG A 243 -7.21 -13.04 -3.65
CA ARG A 243 -8.43 -13.72 -4.09
C ARG A 243 -8.65 -14.94 -3.22
N ILE A 244 -9.76 -14.94 -2.48
CA ILE A 244 -10.21 -16.09 -1.69
C ILE A 244 -11.26 -16.81 -2.54
N HIS A 245 -10.95 -18.02 -3.02
CA HIS A 245 -11.82 -18.79 -3.91
C HIS A 245 -12.76 -19.68 -3.11
N PHE A 246 -14.01 -19.72 -3.55
CA PHE A 246 -15.07 -20.54 -3.00
C PHE A 246 -15.58 -21.52 -4.06
N GLY A 247 -15.86 -22.74 -3.62
CA GLY A 247 -16.52 -23.75 -4.45
C GLY A 247 -18.03 -23.53 -4.57
N ALA A 248 -18.69 -24.40 -5.32
CA ALA A 248 -20.15 -24.33 -5.57
C ALA A 248 -21.02 -24.29 -4.30
N THR A 249 -20.53 -24.89 -3.20
CA THR A 249 -21.22 -24.97 -1.92
C THR A 249 -20.93 -23.79 -0.99
N GLY A 250 -20.16 -22.80 -1.44
CA GLY A 250 -19.70 -21.68 -0.62
C GLY A 250 -18.54 -22.01 0.32
N LYS A 251 -17.94 -23.19 0.22
CA LYS A 251 -16.76 -23.58 1.02
C LYS A 251 -15.48 -23.07 0.40
N LEU A 252 -14.48 -22.81 1.24
CA LEU A 252 -13.15 -22.43 0.79
C LEU A 252 -12.55 -23.50 -0.13
N ALA A 253 -12.17 -23.08 -1.33
CA ALA A 253 -11.52 -23.92 -2.33
C ALA A 253 -10.00 -23.67 -2.35
N SER A 254 -9.57 -22.44 -2.57
CA SER A 254 -8.15 -22.07 -2.68
C SER A 254 -7.96 -20.58 -2.42
N ALA A 255 -6.72 -20.10 -2.41
CA ALA A 255 -6.43 -18.68 -2.43
C ALA A 255 -5.30 -18.37 -3.40
N ASP A 256 -5.21 -17.12 -3.85
CA ASP A 256 -4.04 -16.61 -4.54
C ASP A 256 -3.84 -15.12 -4.24
N ILE A 257 -2.62 -14.67 -4.46
CA ILE A 257 -2.15 -13.32 -4.18
C ILE A 257 -1.60 -12.74 -5.48
N GLU A 258 -2.15 -11.60 -5.90
CA GLU A 258 -1.55 -10.75 -6.91
C GLU A 258 -0.91 -9.54 -6.25
N THR A 259 0.27 -9.15 -6.73
CA THR A 259 1.00 -7.99 -6.23
C THR A 259 1.20 -6.97 -7.33
N TYR A 260 1.08 -5.69 -6.98
CA TYR A 260 1.23 -4.58 -7.90
C TYR A 260 2.17 -3.52 -7.33
N LEU A 261 2.87 -2.80 -8.22
CA LEU A 261 3.59 -1.56 -7.88
C LEU A 261 4.53 -1.68 -6.68
N LEU A 262 5.39 -2.71 -6.65
CA LEU A 262 6.48 -2.76 -5.68
C LEU A 262 7.37 -1.53 -5.87
N GLU A 263 7.63 -0.78 -4.79
CA GLU A 263 8.48 0.41 -4.80
C GLU A 263 9.96 0.02 -4.97
N LYS A 264 10.39 -0.22 -6.21
CA LYS A 264 11.73 -0.72 -6.51
C LYS A 264 12.84 0.23 -6.05
N SER A 265 12.61 1.54 -6.12
CA SER A 265 13.61 2.56 -5.75
C SER A 265 14.07 2.42 -4.30
N ARG A 266 13.22 1.89 -3.41
CA ARG A 266 13.54 1.65 -2.00
C ARG A 266 14.68 0.66 -1.77
N VAL A 267 14.93 -0.23 -2.73
CA VAL A 267 16.06 -1.19 -2.70
C VAL A 267 17.41 -0.47 -2.74
N THR A 268 17.49 0.67 -3.43
CA THR A 268 18.75 1.40 -3.66
C THR A 268 18.78 2.78 -3.01
N PHE A 269 17.65 3.27 -2.50
CA PHE A 269 17.51 4.64 -2.00
C PHE A 269 16.55 4.72 -0.81
N GLN A 270 16.88 5.60 0.15
CA GLN A 270 15.99 5.95 1.27
C GLN A 270 16.04 7.45 1.55
N LEU A 271 14.92 8.00 2.02
CA LEU A 271 14.91 9.32 2.64
C LEU A 271 15.51 9.24 4.05
N LYS A 272 15.99 10.38 4.57
CA LYS A 272 16.69 10.46 5.87
C LYS A 272 15.93 9.82 7.04
N ALA A 273 14.61 9.94 7.06
CA ALA A 273 13.74 9.42 8.11
C ALA A 273 13.04 8.12 7.69
N GLU A 274 13.56 7.37 6.72
CA GLU A 274 12.99 6.12 6.23
C GLU A 274 14.02 4.99 6.25
N ARG A 275 13.54 3.75 6.11
CA ARG A 275 14.37 2.55 5.92
C ARG A 275 14.10 1.90 4.56
N SER A 276 15.01 1.01 4.17
CA SER A 276 14.73 0.03 3.12
C SER A 276 13.79 -1.07 3.65
N TYR A 277 13.60 -2.14 2.88
CA TYR A 277 12.79 -3.29 3.29
C TYR A 277 13.35 -3.98 4.54
N HIS A 278 12.46 -4.50 5.39
CA HIS A 278 12.82 -5.05 6.71
C HIS A 278 13.83 -6.20 6.63
N ILE A 279 13.76 -7.03 5.57
CA ILE A 279 14.61 -8.21 5.42
C ILE A 279 16.11 -7.91 5.56
N PHE A 280 16.58 -6.77 5.05
CA PHE A 280 18.00 -6.43 5.14
C PHE A 280 18.47 -6.31 6.58
N TYR A 281 17.66 -5.67 7.42
CA TYR A 281 17.97 -5.46 8.82
C TYR A 281 17.66 -6.68 9.68
N GLN A 282 16.63 -7.46 9.33
CA GLN A 282 16.37 -8.77 9.91
C GLN A 282 17.58 -9.68 9.76
N ILE A 283 18.17 -9.77 8.56
CA ILE A 283 19.39 -10.55 8.30
C ILE A 283 20.55 -10.03 9.15
N MET A 284 20.78 -8.71 9.18
CA MET A 284 21.88 -8.08 9.92
C MET A 284 21.68 -8.07 11.45
N SER A 285 20.50 -8.47 11.95
CA SER A 285 20.19 -8.56 13.39
C SER A 285 21.05 -9.58 14.14
N ASN A 286 21.74 -10.47 13.40
CA ASN A 286 22.59 -11.52 13.93
C ASN A 286 21.88 -12.57 14.80
N LYS A 287 20.54 -12.70 14.64
CA LYS A 287 19.78 -13.77 15.32
C LYS A 287 20.14 -15.17 14.80
N LYS A 288 20.51 -15.26 13.52
CA LYS A 288 21.03 -16.45 12.84
C LYS A 288 22.43 -16.15 12.29
N PRO A 289 23.49 -16.27 13.10
CA PRO A 289 24.85 -15.91 12.70
C PRO A 289 25.34 -16.64 11.44
N GLU A 290 24.84 -17.85 11.19
CA GLU A 290 25.11 -18.61 9.98
C GLU A 290 24.71 -17.87 8.70
N LEU A 291 23.71 -16.97 8.75
CA LEU A 291 23.35 -16.12 7.62
C LEU A 291 24.41 -15.04 7.37
N ILE A 292 25.00 -14.46 8.43
CA ILE A 292 26.04 -13.44 8.28
C ILE A 292 27.25 -14.02 7.53
N ASP A 293 27.69 -15.21 7.97
CA ASP A 293 28.81 -15.93 7.35
C ASP A 293 28.48 -16.39 5.93
N MET A 294 27.28 -16.96 5.71
CA MET A 294 26.85 -17.44 4.40
C MET A 294 26.79 -16.31 3.36
N LEU A 295 26.32 -15.14 3.79
CA LEU A 295 26.10 -13.98 2.92
C LEU A 295 27.36 -13.10 2.79
N LEU A 296 28.41 -13.41 3.55
CA LEU A 296 29.66 -12.63 3.59
C LEU A 296 29.38 -11.15 3.95
N VAL A 297 28.41 -10.93 4.84
CA VAL A 297 27.98 -9.59 5.27
C VAL A 297 28.51 -9.30 6.68
N THR A 298 28.41 -8.05 7.10
CA THR A 298 28.67 -7.66 8.49
C THR A 298 27.34 -7.36 9.18
N THR A 299 27.38 -7.22 10.50
CA THR A 299 26.20 -6.79 11.29
C THR A 299 26.04 -5.27 11.33
N ASN A 300 26.93 -4.51 10.67
CA ASN A 300 26.88 -3.05 10.63
C ASN A 300 26.18 -2.59 9.34
N PRO A 301 24.94 -2.06 9.40
CA PRO A 301 24.22 -1.64 8.20
C PRO A 301 24.94 -0.57 7.39
N TYR A 302 25.75 0.28 8.04
CA TYR A 302 26.51 1.34 7.37
C TYR A 302 27.61 0.82 6.43
N ASP A 303 27.94 -0.47 6.50
CA ASP A 303 28.83 -1.09 5.53
C ASP A 303 28.14 -1.27 4.16
N PHE A 304 26.82 -1.13 4.07
CA PHE A 304 26.03 -1.36 2.85
C PHE A 304 25.24 -0.10 2.45
N HIS A 305 25.80 0.68 1.52
CA HIS A 305 25.26 1.99 1.15
C HIS A 305 23.79 1.97 0.70
N TYR A 306 23.36 0.92 0.00
CA TYR A 306 21.99 0.80 -0.51
C TYR A 306 20.92 0.72 0.58
N VAL A 307 21.27 0.39 1.83
CA VAL A 307 20.29 0.18 2.91
C VAL A 307 20.55 1.05 4.15
N SER A 308 21.45 2.04 4.04
CA SER A 308 21.89 2.87 5.16
C SER A 308 21.92 4.37 4.86
N GLN A 309 21.13 4.84 3.89
CA GLN A 309 21.03 6.27 3.56
C GLN A 309 20.09 7.03 4.51
N GLY A 310 19.16 6.31 5.12
CA GLY A 310 18.22 6.82 6.11
C GLY A 310 18.45 6.23 7.50
N GLU A 311 17.36 5.85 8.15
CA GLU A 311 17.41 5.16 9.43
C GLU A 311 17.90 3.72 9.25
N VAL A 312 18.38 3.11 10.33
CA VAL A 312 18.84 1.71 10.33
C VAL A 312 18.26 0.88 11.46
N THR A 313 17.52 1.50 12.39
CA THR A 313 16.81 0.83 13.49
C THR A 313 15.45 1.50 13.70
N VAL A 314 14.49 0.77 14.29
CA VAL A 314 13.15 1.29 14.60
C VAL A 314 12.77 0.81 16.00
N PRO A 315 12.46 1.69 16.96
CA PRO A 315 12.18 1.28 18.35
C PRO A 315 10.99 0.33 18.52
N SER A 316 10.04 0.34 17.59
CA SER A 316 8.82 -0.47 17.64
C SER A 316 8.96 -1.86 16.99
N ILE A 317 10.11 -2.16 16.36
CA ILE A 317 10.34 -3.40 15.61
C ILE A 317 11.55 -4.12 16.20
N ASP A 318 11.37 -5.39 16.56
CA ASP A 318 12.48 -6.28 16.90
C ASP A 318 12.88 -7.10 15.66
N ASP A 319 13.91 -6.62 14.95
CA ASP A 319 14.43 -7.27 13.73
C ASP A 319 14.90 -8.72 14.01
N GLN A 320 15.21 -9.11 15.25
CA GLN A 320 15.60 -10.48 15.60
C GLN A 320 14.39 -11.43 15.66
N GLU A 321 13.30 -11.01 16.31
CA GLU A 321 12.08 -11.81 16.37
C GLU A 321 11.44 -11.94 14.98
N GLU A 322 11.43 -10.84 14.23
CA GLU A 322 10.91 -10.82 12.87
C GLU A 322 11.72 -11.71 11.90
N LEU A 323 13.06 -11.80 12.06
CA LEU A 323 13.86 -12.74 11.27
C LEU A 323 13.41 -14.20 11.49
N MET A 324 13.11 -14.58 12.74
CA MET A 324 12.64 -15.92 13.06
C MET A 324 11.23 -16.18 12.49
N ALA A 325 10.35 -15.18 12.53
CA ALA A 325 9.03 -15.26 11.93
C ALA A 325 9.11 -15.43 10.40
N THR A 326 9.97 -14.66 9.72
CA THR A 326 10.24 -14.77 8.28
C THR A 326 10.83 -16.14 7.93
N ASP A 327 11.84 -16.61 8.67
CA ASP A 327 12.51 -17.89 8.44
C ASP A 327 11.54 -19.08 8.61
N SER A 328 10.70 -19.01 9.64
CA SER A 328 9.64 -20.02 9.89
C SER A 328 8.55 -19.97 8.81
N ALA A 329 8.18 -18.77 8.35
CA ALA A 329 7.20 -18.60 7.27
C ALA A 329 7.67 -19.24 5.96
N ILE A 330 8.95 -19.10 5.61
CA ILE A 330 9.53 -19.76 4.42
C ILE A 330 9.39 -21.28 4.52
N ASP A 331 9.66 -21.85 5.69
CA ASP A 331 9.56 -23.30 5.91
C ASP A 331 8.10 -23.78 5.87
N ILE A 332 7.19 -23.05 6.51
CA ILE A 332 5.74 -23.35 6.51
C ILE A 332 5.19 -23.29 5.09
N LEU A 333 5.60 -22.30 4.29
CA LEU A 333 5.18 -22.15 2.89
C LEU A 333 5.83 -23.17 1.95
N GLY A 334 6.59 -24.15 2.47
CA GLY A 334 7.08 -25.27 1.67
C GLY A 334 8.13 -24.90 0.63
N PHE A 335 8.89 -23.83 0.87
CA PHE A 335 10.12 -23.58 0.12
C PHE A 335 11.16 -24.63 0.49
N THR A 336 11.88 -25.13 -0.50
CA THR A 336 13.01 -26.04 -0.26
C THR A 336 14.17 -25.31 0.43
N ALA A 337 15.06 -26.05 1.10
CA ALA A 337 16.25 -25.48 1.71
C ALA A 337 17.16 -24.74 0.70
N ASP A 338 17.22 -25.24 -0.54
CA ASP A 338 17.95 -24.60 -1.64
C ASP A 338 17.29 -23.27 -2.06
N GLU A 339 15.97 -23.24 -2.16
CA GLU A 339 15.19 -22.03 -2.45
C GLU A 339 15.35 -20.99 -1.33
N LYS A 340 15.24 -21.40 -0.07
CA LYS A 340 15.48 -20.56 1.11
C LYS A 340 16.89 -19.97 1.10
N THR A 341 17.89 -20.81 0.83
CA THR A 341 19.29 -20.38 0.70
C THR A 341 19.44 -19.37 -0.44
N ALA A 342 18.79 -19.60 -1.59
CA ALA A 342 18.83 -18.66 -2.71
C ALA A 342 18.20 -17.31 -2.35
N ILE A 343 17.07 -17.29 -1.65
CA ILE A 343 16.42 -16.05 -1.17
C ILE A 343 17.40 -15.20 -0.35
N TYR A 344 18.04 -15.80 0.66
CA TYR A 344 19.03 -15.10 1.46
C TYR A 344 20.25 -14.67 0.63
N LYS A 345 20.84 -15.58 -0.18
CA LYS A 345 22.03 -15.27 -1.01
C LYS A 345 21.80 -14.11 -1.96
N LEU A 346 20.65 -14.08 -2.64
CA LEU A 346 20.32 -13.00 -3.58
C LEU A 346 20.07 -11.67 -2.84
N THR A 347 19.47 -11.73 -1.65
CA THR A 347 19.29 -10.55 -0.79
C THR A 347 20.64 -9.98 -0.34
N GLY A 348 21.57 -10.83 0.08
CA GLY A 348 22.94 -10.42 0.41
C GLY A 348 23.71 -9.89 -0.80
N ALA A 349 23.53 -10.49 -1.98
CA ALA A 349 24.15 -10.01 -3.22
C ALA A 349 23.70 -8.59 -3.58
N VAL A 350 22.41 -8.27 -3.40
CA VAL A 350 21.87 -6.92 -3.59
C VAL A 350 22.57 -5.89 -2.69
N MET A 351 22.89 -6.25 -1.44
CA MET A 351 23.64 -5.35 -0.56
C MET A 351 25.08 -5.15 -1.04
N HIS A 352 25.75 -6.21 -1.48
CA HIS A 352 27.10 -6.13 -2.04
C HIS A 352 27.16 -5.34 -3.35
N TYR A 353 26.11 -5.36 -4.17
CA TYR A 353 26.03 -4.55 -5.39
C TYR A 353 26.17 -3.05 -5.09
N GLY A 354 25.57 -2.57 -4.00
CA GLY A 354 25.71 -1.18 -3.56
C GLY A 354 27.11 -0.77 -3.14
N ASN A 355 28.01 -1.73 -2.94
CA ASN A 355 29.39 -1.50 -2.53
C ASN A 355 30.40 -1.69 -3.67
N LEU A 356 29.95 -2.07 -4.87
CA LEU A 356 30.82 -2.15 -6.04
C LEU A 356 31.34 -0.75 -6.39
N LYS A 357 32.67 -0.63 -6.50
CA LYS A 357 33.33 0.63 -6.80
C LYS A 357 33.97 0.56 -8.17
N PHE A 358 33.83 1.66 -8.91
CA PHE A 358 34.40 1.83 -10.23
C PHE A 358 35.10 3.18 -10.28
N LYS A 359 36.19 3.24 -11.04
CA LYS A 359 36.95 4.46 -11.29
C LYS A 359 37.10 4.70 -12.78
N GLN A 360 37.38 5.95 -13.11
CA GLN A 360 37.66 6.32 -14.49
C GLN A 360 39.09 5.87 -14.85
N LYS A 361 39.22 5.16 -15.97
CA LYS A 361 40.51 4.76 -16.50
C LYS A 361 41.31 6.00 -16.92
N GLN A 362 42.61 6.00 -16.66
CA GLN A 362 43.45 7.17 -16.94
C GLN A 362 43.38 7.59 -18.41
N ARG A 363 43.02 8.86 -18.66
CA ARG A 363 42.92 9.48 -20.00
C ARG A 363 41.81 8.92 -20.92
N GLU A 364 40.89 8.12 -20.38
CA GLU A 364 39.71 7.61 -21.10
C GLU A 364 38.43 7.95 -20.31
N GLU A 365 37.27 8.07 -20.96
CA GLU A 365 35.98 8.20 -20.25
C GLU A 365 35.44 6.85 -19.73
N GLN A 366 36.15 5.76 -20.03
CA GLN A 366 35.79 4.39 -19.70
C GLN A 366 35.93 4.12 -18.19
N ALA A 367 34.97 3.40 -17.63
CA ALA A 367 35.03 2.85 -16.28
C ALA A 367 35.88 1.57 -16.22
N GLU A 368 36.64 1.43 -15.14
CA GLU A 368 37.31 0.20 -14.74
C GLU A 368 36.97 -0.15 -13.28
N PRO A 369 36.97 -1.44 -12.90
CA PRO A 369 36.73 -1.85 -11.52
C PRO A 369 37.76 -1.26 -10.55
N ASP A 370 37.30 -0.72 -9.41
CA ASP A 370 38.17 -0.22 -8.35
C ASP A 370 38.29 -1.26 -7.22
N GLY A 371 38.95 -2.37 -7.55
CA GLY A 371 39.05 -3.55 -6.70
C GLY A 371 38.07 -4.66 -7.09
N THR A 372 38.35 -5.89 -6.64
CA THR A 372 37.54 -7.07 -6.96
C THR A 372 36.87 -7.71 -5.75
N GLU A 373 37.28 -7.37 -4.52
CA GLU A 373 36.82 -8.07 -3.31
C GLU A 373 35.30 -8.14 -3.19
N VAL A 374 34.61 -7.01 -3.38
CA VAL A 374 33.14 -6.96 -3.31
C VAL A 374 32.50 -7.70 -4.49
N ALA A 375 33.12 -7.62 -5.67
CA ALA A 375 32.66 -8.35 -6.85
C ALA A 375 32.81 -9.86 -6.69
N ASP A 376 33.87 -10.32 -6.02
CA ASP A 376 34.11 -11.73 -5.71
C ASP A 376 33.02 -12.26 -4.76
N LYS A 377 32.67 -11.50 -3.72
CA LYS A 377 31.54 -11.84 -2.82
C LYS A 377 30.22 -11.89 -3.57
N ALA A 378 29.92 -10.86 -4.36
CA ALA A 378 28.66 -10.75 -5.09
C ALA A 378 28.53 -11.83 -6.17
N ALA A 379 29.61 -12.14 -6.89
CA ALA A 379 29.67 -13.20 -7.89
C ALA A 379 29.53 -14.59 -7.24
N TYR A 380 30.16 -14.83 -6.09
CA TYR A 380 30.00 -16.07 -5.33
C TYR A 380 28.54 -16.31 -4.92
N LEU A 381 27.87 -15.30 -4.35
CA LEU A 381 26.47 -15.42 -3.92
C LEU A 381 25.50 -15.62 -5.08
N THR A 382 25.81 -15.03 -6.24
CA THR A 382 25.02 -15.17 -7.47
C THR A 382 25.46 -16.34 -8.33
N GLY A 383 26.47 -17.12 -7.91
CA GLY A 383 26.96 -18.27 -8.66
C GLY A 383 27.56 -17.95 -10.02
N LEU A 384 28.22 -16.80 -10.15
CA LEU A 384 28.85 -16.27 -11.37
C LEU A 384 30.38 -16.24 -11.26
N ASN A 385 31.05 -16.03 -12.40
CA ASN A 385 32.47 -15.70 -12.43
C ASN A 385 32.67 -14.18 -12.25
N SER A 386 33.47 -13.79 -11.25
CA SER A 386 33.73 -12.38 -10.91
C SER A 386 34.34 -11.58 -12.06
N ALA A 387 35.31 -12.14 -12.79
CA ALA A 387 35.97 -11.46 -13.89
C ALA A 387 35.01 -11.24 -15.09
N GLU A 388 34.17 -12.24 -15.40
CA GLU A 388 33.15 -12.11 -16.45
C GLU A 388 32.06 -11.11 -16.06
N PHE A 389 31.65 -11.11 -14.78
CA PHE A 389 30.67 -10.17 -14.25
C PHE A 389 31.16 -8.72 -14.34
N LEU A 390 32.37 -8.42 -13.85
CA LEU A 390 32.97 -7.09 -13.96
C LEU A 390 33.18 -6.67 -15.42
N LYS A 391 33.61 -7.60 -16.29
CA LYS A 391 33.74 -7.34 -17.71
C LYS A 391 32.40 -7.00 -18.36
N ALA A 392 31.33 -7.73 -18.03
CA ALA A 392 30.00 -7.48 -18.55
C ALA A 392 29.44 -6.12 -18.09
N LEU A 393 29.77 -5.69 -16.86
CA LEU A 393 29.40 -4.36 -16.35
C LEU A 393 30.13 -3.23 -17.09
N CYS A 394 31.46 -3.29 -17.19
CA CYS A 394 32.25 -2.22 -17.82
C CYS A 394 32.19 -2.22 -19.36
N TYR A 395 32.03 -3.40 -19.96
CA TYR A 395 32.07 -3.64 -21.41
C TYR A 395 30.90 -4.52 -21.89
N PRO A 396 29.64 -4.06 -21.73
CA PRO A 396 28.48 -4.79 -22.23
C PRO A 396 28.56 -5.00 -23.75
N ARG A 397 28.07 -6.15 -24.21
CA ARG A 397 27.84 -6.45 -25.62
C ARG A 397 26.40 -6.08 -25.97
N VAL A 398 26.25 -5.09 -26.84
CA VAL A 398 24.94 -4.60 -27.30
C VAL A 398 24.70 -5.13 -28.71
N LYS A 399 23.50 -5.63 -28.97
CA LYS A 399 23.10 -6.05 -30.31
C LYS A 399 22.74 -4.82 -31.14
N VAL A 400 23.46 -4.60 -32.24
CA VAL A 400 23.20 -3.51 -33.20
C VAL A 400 22.92 -4.16 -34.54
N GLY A 401 21.65 -4.17 -34.94
CA GLY A 401 21.20 -4.95 -36.10
C GLY A 401 21.37 -6.46 -35.85
N ASN A 402 22.21 -7.11 -36.66
CA ASN A 402 22.50 -8.55 -36.56
C ASN A 402 23.81 -8.88 -35.83
N GLU A 403 24.60 -7.87 -35.44
CA GLU A 403 25.92 -8.07 -34.82
C GLU A 403 25.93 -7.64 -33.35
N TYR A 404 26.85 -8.20 -32.57
CA TYR A 404 27.09 -7.80 -31.17
C TYR A 404 28.35 -6.95 -31.08
N VAL A 405 28.18 -5.70 -30.70
CA VAL A 405 29.27 -4.73 -30.53
C VAL A 405 29.54 -4.52 -29.04
N THR A 406 30.82 -4.57 -28.65
CA THR A 406 31.23 -4.22 -27.29
C THR A 406 31.17 -2.71 -27.11
N LYS A 407 30.37 -2.25 -26.15
CA LYS A 407 30.19 -0.84 -25.83
C LYS A 407 30.92 -0.52 -24.52
N GLY A 408 31.69 0.56 -24.51
CA GLY A 408 32.27 1.10 -23.29
C GLY A 408 31.25 1.88 -22.45
N GLN A 409 31.38 1.84 -21.13
CA GLN A 409 30.56 2.60 -20.19
C GLN A 409 31.43 3.52 -19.32
N ASN A 410 30.91 4.69 -18.97
CA ASN A 410 31.52 5.55 -17.96
C ASN A 410 31.11 5.14 -16.53
N VAL A 411 31.74 5.71 -15.51
CA VAL A 411 31.53 5.32 -14.10
C VAL A 411 30.07 5.47 -13.68
N THR A 412 29.44 6.58 -14.03
CA THR A 412 28.03 6.85 -13.71
C THR A 412 27.10 5.82 -14.36
N GLN A 413 27.34 5.48 -15.63
CA GLN A 413 26.55 4.47 -16.35
C GLN A 413 26.66 3.10 -15.69
N VAL A 414 27.87 2.69 -15.29
CA VAL A 414 28.07 1.40 -14.60
C VAL A 414 27.35 1.39 -13.25
N ASN A 415 27.48 2.44 -12.43
CA ASN A 415 26.79 2.53 -11.14
C ASN A 415 25.26 2.49 -11.30
N ASN A 416 24.72 3.20 -12.29
CA ASN A 416 23.29 3.18 -12.59
C ASN A 416 22.84 1.79 -13.05
N ALA A 417 23.63 1.10 -13.87
CA ALA A 417 23.34 -0.26 -14.31
C ALA A 417 23.37 -1.26 -13.14
N VAL A 418 24.31 -1.13 -12.20
CA VAL A 418 24.36 -1.94 -10.98
C VAL A 418 23.11 -1.74 -10.13
N GLY A 419 22.68 -0.48 -9.95
CA GLY A 419 21.43 -0.16 -9.24
C GLY A 419 20.20 -0.74 -9.93
N ALA A 420 20.12 -0.67 -11.27
CA ALA A 420 19.04 -1.29 -12.05
C ALA A 420 19.01 -2.82 -11.88
N LEU A 421 20.17 -3.48 -11.93
CA LEU A 421 20.30 -4.92 -11.70
C LEU A 421 19.88 -5.32 -10.28
N ALA A 422 20.25 -4.53 -9.26
CA ALA A 422 19.85 -4.76 -7.88
C ALA A 422 18.33 -4.70 -7.70
N LYS A 423 17.69 -3.66 -8.25
CA LYS A 423 16.23 -3.50 -8.24
C LYS A 423 15.53 -4.64 -8.98
N ALA A 424 15.99 -5.00 -10.17
CA ALA A 424 15.40 -6.07 -10.98
C ALA A 424 15.54 -7.45 -10.32
N MET A 425 16.68 -7.73 -9.70
CA MET A 425 16.89 -8.98 -8.95
C MET A 425 15.93 -9.06 -7.76
N PHE A 426 15.81 -8.00 -6.98
CA PHE A 426 14.91 -7.94 -5.83
C PHE A 426 13.43 -8.07 -6.25
N GLU A 427 13.01 -7.35 -7.28
CA GLU A 427 11.64 -7.42 -7.80
C GLU A 427 11.30 -8.81 -8.35
N LYS A 428 12.13 -9.37 -9.23
CA LYS A 428 11.87 -10.70 -9.79
C LYS A 428 11.85 -11.76 -8.69
N MET A 429 12.73 -11.65 -7.68
CA MET A 429 12.71 -12.52 -6.51
C MET A 429 11.41 -12.37 -5.71
N PHE A 430 10.94 -11.15 -5.47
CA PHE A 430 9.67 -10.88 -4.80
C PHE A 430 8.48 -11.49 -5.55
N LEU A 431 8.38 -11.25 -6.86
CA LEU A 431 7.32 -11.82 -7.70
C LEU A 431 7.38 -13.35 -7.74
N TRP A 432 8.58 -13.93 -7.79
CA TRP A 432 8.75 -15.37 -7.72
C TRP A 432 8.32 -15.94 -6.37
N MET A 433 8.61 -15.29 -5.24
CA MET A 433 8.11 -15.71 -3.93
C MET A 433 6.57 -15.71 -3.91
N VAL A 434 5.92 -14.69 -4.49
CA VAL A 434 4.46 -14.65 -4.63
C VAL A 434 3.95 -15.83 -5.47
N ILE A 435 4.60 -16.15 -6.60
CA ILE A 435 4.25 -17.31 -7.42
C ILE A 435 4.38 -18.62 -6.62
N ARG A 436 5.46 -18.80 -5.86
CA ARG A 436 5.67 -19.99 -5.02
C ARG A 436 4.64 -20.08 -3.91
N ILE A 437 4.27 -18.97 -3.27
CA ILE A 437 3.16 -18.91 -2.30
C ILE A 437 1.86 -19.35 -2.97
N ASN A 438 1.53 -18.82 -4.15
CA ASN A 438 0.31 -19.17 -4.87
C ASN A 438 0.24 -20.66 -5.26
N GLN A 439 1.37 -21.27 -5.62
CA GLN A 439 1.44 -22.71 -5.90
C GLN A 439 1.10 -23.56 -4.67
N GLN A 440 1.31 -23.04 -3.47
CA GLN A 440 1.03 -23.73 -2.21
C GLN A 440 -0.39 -23.48 -1.72
N LEU A 441 -0.92 -22.29 -1.97
CA LEU A 441 -2.32 -21.94 -1.69
C LEU A 441 -3.30 -22.57 -2.70
N ASP A 442 -2.79 -23.09 -3.81
CA ASP A 442 -3.57 -23.81 -4.81
C ASP A 442 -4.01 -25.18 -4.28
N THR A 443 -5.28 -25.51 -4.51
CA THR A 443 -5.85 -26.81 -4.19
C THR A 443 -6.55 -27.39 -5.42
N LYS A 444 -6.73 -28.72 -5.43
CA LYS A 444 -7.46 -29.40 -6.50
C LYS A 444 -8.97 -29.19 -6.46
N GLN A 445 -9.49 -28.41 -5.51
CA GLN A 445 -10.92 -28.18 -5.40
C GLN A 445 -11.42 -27.28 -6.54
N PRO A 446 -12.62 -27.52 -7.09
CA PRO A 446 -13.19 -26.67 -8.12
C PRO A 446 -13.47 -25.27 -7.56
N ARG A 447 -13.04 -24.25 -8.30
CA ARG A 447 -13.27 -22.84 -8.00
C ARG A 447 -14.48 -22.35 -8.78
N GLN A 448 -15.40 -21.64 -8.14
CA GLN A 448 -16.57 -21.10 -8.83
C GLN A 448 -16.69 -19.59 -8.70
N TYR A 449 -16.49 -19.05 -7.50
CA TYR A 449 -16.50 -17.61 -7.24
C TYR A 449 -15.31 -17.23 -6.35
N PHE A 450 -14.97 -15.95 -6.30
CA PHE A 450 -13.99 -15.44 -5.35
C PHE A 450 -14.44 -14.13 -4.70
N ILE A 451 -13.89 -13.87 -3.52
CA ILE A 451 -13.92 -12.56 -2.88
C ILE A 451 -12.50 -12.02 -2.86
N GLY A 452 -12.27 -10.91 -3.56
CA GLY A 452 -10.98 -10.24 -3.66
C GLY A 452 -10.81 -9.20 -2.57
N VAL A 453 -9.75 -9.27 -1.77
CA VAL A 453 -9.42 -8.24 -0.77
C VAL A 453 -8.25 -7.42 -1.30
N LEU A 454 -8.50 -6.15 -1.61
CA LEU A 454 -7.48 -5.20 -2.08
C LEU A 454 -6.94 -4.40 -0.89
N ASP A 455 -5.65 -4.58 -0.60
CA ASP A 455 -4.86 -3.80 0.35
C ASP A 455 -3.83 -2.99 -0.44
N ILE A 456 -4.05 -1.68 -0.54
CA ILE A 456 -3.18 -0.77 -1.28
C ILE A 456 -2.95 0.50 -0.47
N ALA A 457 -1.80 1.16 -0.69
CA ALA A 457 -1.55 2.46 -0.12
C ALA A 457 -2.56 3.50 -0.62
N GLY A 458 -3.06 4.32 0.30
CA GLY A 458 -3.92 5.45 -0.04
C GLY A 458 -3.16 6.56 -0.77
N PHE A 459 -3.88 7.64 -1.09
CA PHE A 459 -3.34 8.84 -1.69
C PHE A 459 -2.25 9.48 -0.80
N GLU A 460 -1.10 9.87 -1.36
CA GLU A 460 0.05 10.40 -0.63
C GLU A 460 0.31 11.87 -1.01
N ILE A 461 0.34 12.75 -0.01
CA ILE A 461 0.74 14.16 -0.16
C ILE A 461 1.86 14.47 0.84
N PHE A 462 3.07 14.65 0.32
CA PHE A 462 4.27 15.00 1.07
C PHE A 462 4.81 16.38 0.66
N ASP A 463 5.78 16.87 1.43
CA ASP A 463 6.52 18.09 1.07
C ASP A 463 7.39 17.89 -0.19
N PHE A 464 7.75 16.64 -0.48
CA PHE A 464 8.48 16.23 -1.68
C PHE A 464 7.78 15.01 -2.31
N ASN A 465 7.16 15.21 -3.47
CA ASN A 465 6.48 14.15 -4.21
C ASN A 465 7.26 13.84 -5.50
N SER A 466 7.70 12.60 -5.67
CA SER A 466 8.45 12.16 -6.85
C SER A 466 7.60 11.25 -7.73
N PHE A 467 8.24 10.50 -8.62
CA PHE A 467 7.61 9.59 -9.57
C PHE A 467 6.74 8.54 -8.87
N GLU A 468 7.20 8.03 -7.74
CA GLU A 468 6.50 7.03 -6.92
C GLU A 468 5.17 7.57 -6.40
N GLN A 469 5.15 8.83 -5.92
CA GLN A 469 3.92 9.50 -5.51
C GLN A 469 2.96 9.70 -6.68
N LEU A 470 3.45 10.04 -7.89
CA LEU A 470 2.58 10.16 -9.06
C LEU A 470 1.90 8.81 -9.37
N CYS A 471 2.65 7.70 -9.33
CA CYS A 471 2.11 6.37 -9.61
C CYS A 471 1.02 5.95 -8.61
N ILE A 472 1.25 6.15 -7.31
CA ILE A 472 0.26 5.79 -6.29
C ILE A 472 -0.95 6.73 -6.30
N ASN A 473 -0.75 8.03 -6.53
CA ASN A 473 -1.83 9.01 -6.61
C ASN A 473 -2.69 8.79 -7.86
N PHE A 474 -2.08 8.46 -9.01
CA PHE A 474 -2.81 8.04 -10.21
C PHE A 474 -3.66 6.79 -9.96
N THR A 475 -3.11 5.79 -9.27
CA THR A 475 -3.85 4.58 -8.90
C THR A 475 -5.05 4.92 -8.02
N ASN A 476 -4.86 5.79 -7.02
CA ASN A 476 -5.96 6.23 -6.13
C ASN A 476 -6.99 7.10 -6.87
N GLU A 477 -6.59 7.91 -7.86
CA GLU A 477 -7.51 8.65 -8.73
C GLU A 477 -8.45 7.70 -9.47
N LYS A 478 -7.92 6.60 -10.03
CA LYS A 478 -8.71 5.56 -10.69
C LYS A 478 -9.59 4.76 -9.73
N LEU A 479 -9.08 4.41 -8.55
CA LEU A 479 -9.88 3.73 -7.52
C LEU A 479 -11.04 4.62 -7.05
N GLN A 480 -10.82 5.92 -6.93
CA GLN A 480 -11.87 6.88 -6.59
C GLN A 480 -12.89 7.02 -7.73
N GLN A 481 -12.46 7.05 -8.99
CA GLN A 481 -13.36 7.05 -10.14
C GLN A 481 -14.23 5.77 -10.16
N PHE A 482 -13.62 4.61 -9.94
CA PHE A 482 -14.33 3.33 -9.84
C PHE A 482 -15.38 3.36 -8.72
N PHE A 483 -15.02 3.90 -7.56
CA PHE A 483 -15.96 4.07 -6.44
C PHE A 483 -17.12 5.00 -6.81
N ASN A 484 -16.84 6.18 -7.37
CA ASN A 484 -17.86 7.15 -7.74
C ASN A 484 -18.85 6.56 -8.74
N HIS A 485 -18.33 5.84 -9.75
CA HIS A 485 -19.16 5.16 -10.74
C HIS A 485 -20.04 4.08 -10.10
N HIS A 486 -19.48 3.22 -9.24
CA HIS A 486 -20.25 2.15 -8.59
C HIS A 486 -21.33 2.69 -7.64
N MET A 487 -21.00 3.71 -6.83
CA MET A 487 -21.96 4.38 -5.96
C MET A 487 -23.12 4.96 -6.78
N PHE A 488 -22.81 5.57 -7.92
CA PHE A 488 -23.80 6.17 -8.80
C PHE A 488 -24.74 5.13 -9.42
N VAL A 489 -24.21 3.99 -9.88
CA VAL A 489 -25.04 2.89 -10.41
C VAL A 489 -26.02 2.39 -9.36
N LEU A 490 -25.58 2.21 -8.10
CA LEU A 490 -26.45 1.78 -7.00
C LEU A 490 -27.54 2.80 -6.66
N GLU A 491 -27.20 4.09 -6.63
CA GLU A 491 -28.18 5.17 -6.41
C GLU A 491 -29.24 5.20 -7.54
N GLN A 492 -28.83 4.98 -8.79
CA GLN A 492 -29.79 4.90 -9.92
C GLN A 492 -30.77 3.74 -9.78
N GLU A 493 -30.28 2.57 -9.39
CA GLU A 493 -31.14 1.40 -9.19
C GLU A 493 -32.18 1.67 -8.09
N GLU A 494 -31.80 2.37 -7.02
CA GLU A 494 -32.71 2.75 -5.94
C GLU A 494 -33.73 3.79 -6.42
N TYR A 495 -33.33 4.85 -7.13
CA TYR A 495 -34.29 5.83 -7.69
C TYR A 495 -35.28 5.17 -8.64
N LYS A 496 -34.81 4.26 -9.49
CA LYS A 496 -35.67 3.52 -10.43
C LYS A 496 -36.65 2.61 -9.70
N LYS A 497 -36.21 1.96 -8.62
CA LYS A 497 -37.04 1.09 -7.79
C LYS A 497 -38.10 1.87 -7.01
N GLU A 498 -37.76 3.07 -6.53
CA GLU A 498 -38.70 3.99 -5.86
C GLU A 498 -39.58 4.78 -6.84
N GLY A 499 -39.34 4.66 -8.15
CA GLY A 499 -40.12 5.34 -9.19
C GLY A 499 -39.88 6.85 -9.27
N ILE A 500 -38.69 7.31 -8.87
CA ILE A 500 -38.30 8.72 -8.88
C ILE A 500 -37.63 9.05 -10.23
N GLU A 501 -38.15 10.06 -10.93
CA GLU A 501 -37.49 10.60 -12.12
C GLU A 501 -36.24 11.41 -11.70
N TRP A 502 -35.08 10.94 -12.12
CA TRP A 502 -33.79 11.57 -11.84
C TRP A 502 -33.04 11.84 -13.15
N GLU A 503 -32.56 13.08 -13.32
CA GLU A 503 -31.75 13.46 -14.48
C GLU A 503 -30.31 12.95 -14.36
N PHE A 504 -29.80 12.38 -15.45
CA PHE A 504 -28.50 11.71 -15.49
C PHE A 504 -27.33 12.69 -15.33
N ILE A 505 -26.50 12.49 -14.30
CA ILE A 505 -25.21 13.17 -14.12
C ILE A 505 -24.16 12.12 -13.73
N ASP A 506 -23.23 11.79 -14.63
CA ASP A 506 -22.17 10.81 -14.34
C ASP A 506 -21.02 11.43 -13.54
N PHE A 507 -21.02 11.21 -12.23
CA PHE A 507 -19.94 11.63 -11.31
C PHE A 507 -18.59 10.93 -11.56
N GLY A 508 -18.55 9.88 -12.39
CA GLY A 508 -17.31 9.26 -12.86
C GLY A 508 -16.51 10.14 -13.82
N MET A 509 -17.17 11.13 -14.46
CA MET A 509 -16.51 12.06 -15.38
C MET A 509 -15.68 13.13 -14.68
N ASP A 510 -15.95 13.43 -13.41
CA ASP A 510 -15.26 14.51 -12.67
C ASP A 510 -13.75 14.25 -12.51
N LEU A 511 -13.35 12.97 -12.43
CA LEU A 511 -11.95 12.55 -12.31
C LEU A 511 -11.31 12.23 -13.67
N ALA A 512 -12.11 12.09 -14.73
CA ALA A 512 -11.63 11.68 -16.04
C ALA A 512 -10.57 12.64 -16.58
N ALA A 513 -10.75 13.95 -16.40
CA ALA A 513 -9.79 14.95 -16.87
C ALA A 513 -8.38 14.79 -16.26
N CYS A 514 -8.29 14.43 -14.96
CA CYS A 514 -7.00 14.20 -14.31
C CYS A 514 -6.38 12.87 -14.76
N ILE A 515 -7.19 11.81 -14.86
CA ILE A 515 -6.76 10.49 -15.32
C ILE A 515 -6.23 10.57 -16.75
N GLU A 516 -6.96 11.22 -17.64
CA GLU A 516 -6.60 11.38 -19.04
C GLU A 516 -5.32 12.19 -19.24
N LEU A 517 -5.15 13.26 -18.45
CA LEU A 517 -3.91 14.04 -18.43
C LEU A 517 -2.68 13.17 -18.11
N ILE A 518 -2.85 12.12 -17.30
CA ILE A 518 -1.76 11.24 -16.90
C ILE A 518 -1.52 10.13 -17.94
N GLU A 519 -2.56 9.42 -18.37
CA GLU A 519 -2.40 8.15 -19.11
C GLU A 519 -2.66 8.20 -20.62
N LYS A 520 -3.38 9.21 -21.13
CA LYS A 520 -3.72 9.25 -22.57
C LYS A 520 -2.47 9.54 -23.41
N PRO A 521 -2.52 9.29 -24.73
CA PRO A 521 -1.48 9.75 -25.64
C PRO A 521 -1.22 11.25 -25.45
N MET A 522 0.05 11.65 -25.48
CA MET A 522 0.48 13.03 -25.16
C MET A 522 0.17 13.47 -23.72
N GLY A 523 -0.19 12.55 -22.82
CA GLY A 523 -0.26 12.76 -21.38
C GLY A 523 1.10 12.60 -20.71
N ILE A 524 1.13 12.74 -19.38
CA ILE A 524 2.38 12.79 -18.60
C ILE A 524 3.23 11.53 -18.79
N PHE A 525 2.65 10.33 -18.69
CA PHE A 525 3.40 9.08 -18.86
C PHE A 525 3.88 8.90 -20.30
N SER A 526 3.04 9.23 -21.29
CA SER A 526 3.42 9.15 -22.70
C SER A 526 4.59 10.08 -23.05
N ILE A 527 4.58 11.32 -22.55
CA ILE A 527 5.70 12.27 -22.75
C ILE A 527 6.96 11.79 -22.02
N LEU A 528 6.81 11.22 -20.82
CA LEU A 528 7.93 10.66 -20.06
C LEU A 528 8.59 9.50 -20.81
N GLU A 529 7.79 8.56 -21.33
CA GLU A 529 8.26 7.43 -22.13
C GLU A 529 8.95 7.89 -23.41
N GLU A 530 8.37 8.86 -24.12
CA GLU A 530 8.96 9.42 -25.34
C GLU A 530 10.32 10.06 -25.05
N GLU A 531 10.42 10.89 -24.01
CA GLU A 531 11.70 11.49 -23.58
C GLU A 531 12.72 10.45 -23.13
N CYS A 532 12.27 9.30 -22.60
CA CYS A 532 13.17 8.20 -22.26
C CYS A 532 13.82 7.56 -23.51
N MET A 533 13.20 7.68 -24.68
CA MET A 533 13.77 7.16 -25.93
C MET A 533 14.88 8.07 -26.50
N PHE A 534 14.94 9.34 -26.10
CA PHE A 534 15.94 10.29 -26.60
C PHE A 534 17.23 10.24 -25.74
N PRO A 535 18.39 9.89 -26.32
CA PRO A 535 19.63 9.74 -25.55
C PRO A 535 20.14 11.01 -24.87
N LYS A 536 19.75 12.19 -25.39
CA LYS A 536 20.15 13.51 -24.87
C LYS A 536 19.04 14.23 -24.10
N ALA A 537 17.91 13.57 -23.85
CA ALA A 537 16.86 14.13 -23.02
C ALA A 537 17.37 14.34 -21.59
N THR A 538 16.88 15.40 -20.96
CA THR A 538 17.17 15.79 -19.57
C THR A 538 15.86 16.04 -18.85
N ASP A 539 15.87 16.02 -17.52
CA ASP A 539 14.66 16.35 -16.75
C ASP A 539 14.12 17.75 -17.12
N THR A 540 15.01 18.67 -17.54
CA THR A 540 14.62 19.99 -18.05
C THR A 540 13.92 19.92 -19.40
N SER A 541 14.36 19.07 -20.34
CA SER A 541 13.66 18.92 -21.64
C SER A 541 12.28 18.28 -21.45
N PHE A 542 12.20 17.28 -20.57
CA PHE A 542 10.93 16.68 -20.16
C PHE A 542 9.96 17.70 -19.56
N LYS A 543 10.44 18.54 -18.62
CA LYS A 543 9.66 19.66 -18.07
C LYS A 543 9.10 20.57 -19.15
N ASN A 544 9.95 20.99 -20.08
CA ASN A 544 9.56 21.96 -21.10
C ASN A 544 8.47 21.37 -22.01
N LYS A 545 8.62 20.10 -22.44
CA LYS A 545 7.57 19.40 -23.20
C LYS A 545 6.25 19.32 -22.44
N LEU A 546 6.27 18.98 -21.14
CA LEU A 546 5.05 18.96 -20.31
C LEU A 546 4.36 20.33 -20.30
N TYR A 547 5.14 21.40 -20.14
CA TYR A 547 4.63 22.76 -20.10
C TYR A 547 4.04 23.18 -21.45
N ASP A 548 4.77 22.96 -22.54
CA ASP A 548 4.31 23.33 -23.89
C ASP A 548 3.01 22.58 -24.27
N GLN A 549 2.87 21.33 -23.81
CA GLN A 549 1.72 20.50 -24.11
C GLN A 549 0.50 20.79 -23.22
N HIS A 550 0.68 21.05 -21.93
CA HIS A 550 -0.44 21.08 -20.97
C HIS A 550 -0.69 22.43 -20.31
N LEU A 551 0.31 23.29 -20.15
CA LEU A 551 0.13 24.54 -19.41
C LEU A 551 -0.84 25.47 -20.16
N GLY A 552 -1.92 25.87 -19.48
CA GLY A 552 -2.97 26.71 -20.06
C GLY A 552 -3.92 25.99 -21.03
N LYS A 553 -3.70 24.69 -21.29
CA LYS A 553 -4.54 23.84 -22.13
C LYS A 553 -5.30 22.78 -21.31
N SER A 554 -4.68 22.27 -20.25
CA SER A 554 -5.26 21.27 -19.35
C SER A 554 -5.50 21.87 -17.97
N ASN A 555 -6.75 21.96 -17.52
CA ASN A 555 -7.12 22.62 -16.25
C ASN A 555 -6.49 21.97 -15.01
N ASN A 556 -6.30 20.64 -15.05
CA ASN A 556 -5.68 19.89 -13.97
C ASN A 556 -4.15 20.05 -13.90
N PHE A 557 -3.51 20.69 -14.89
CA PHE A 557 -2.06 20.95 -14.91
C PHE A 557 -1.76 22.40 -14.53
N GLN A 558 -1.03 22.61 -13.44
CA GLN A 558 -0.74 23.93 -12.88
C GLN A 558 0.75 24.16 -12.65
N LYS A 559 1.13 25.46 -12.56
CA LYS A 559 2.44 25.84 -12.05
C LYS A 559 2.48 25.70 -10.53
N PRO A 560 3.58 25.21 -9.95
CA PRO A 560 3.71 25.09 -8.51
C PRO A 560 3.72 26.45 -7.84
N LYS A 561 3.09 26.55 -6.67
CA LYS A 561 3.07 27.77 -5.87
C LYS A 561 4.39 27.88 -5.10
N PRO A 562 5.24 28.89 -5.35
CA PRO A 562 6.49 29.04 -4.62
C PRO A 562 6.19 29.29 -3.13
N ALA A 563 6.72 28.44 -2.25
CA ALA A 563 6.62 28.63 -0.81
C ALA A 563 8.01 28.54 -0.18
N LYS A 564 8.35 29.51 0.69
CA LYS A 564 9.62 29.51 1.41
C LYS A 564 9.72 28.25 2.28
N GLY A 565 10.79 27.47 2.11
CA GLY A 565 11.07 26.27 2.89
C GLY A 565 10.49 24.96 2.36
N LYS A 566 9.71 24.99 1.27
CA LYS A 566 9.29 23.75 0.57
C LYS A 566 10.38 23.28 -0.39
N ALA A 567 10.43 21.97 -0.62
CA ALA A 567 11.31 21.38 -1.63
C ALA A 567 10.94 21.90 -3.03
N GLU A 568 11.92 21.90 -3.94
CA GLU A 568 11.70 22.32 -5.33
C GLU A 568 10.63 21.43 -5.99
N ALA A 569 9.67 22.04 -6.67
CA ALA A 569 8.65 21.37 -7.45
C ALA A 569 8.61 21.96 -8.87
N HIS A 570 8.24 21.12 -9.84
CA HIS A 570 8.31 21.44 -11.25
C HIS A 570 6.93 21.61 -11.89
N PHE A 571 5.91 20.88 -11.44
CA PHE A 571 4.52 21.08 -11.84
C PHE A 571 3.58 20.66 -10.71
N SER A 572 2.32 21.06 -10.78
CA SER A 572 1.29 20.62 -9.83
C SER A 572 0.11 20.00 -10.57
N LEU A 573 -0.47 18.96 -9.99
CA LEU A 573 -1.72 18.37 -10.48
C LEU A 573 -2.86 18.61 -9.51
N VAL A 574 -4.04 18.86 -10.07
CA VAL A 574 -5.29 18.93 -9.32
C VAL A 574 -5.94 17.56 -9.33
N HIS A 575 -5.72 16.81 -8.25
CA HIS A 575 -6.33 15.53 -7.96
C HIS A 575 -7.63 15.70 -7.14
N TYR A 576 -8.46 14.67 -7.05
CA TYR A 576 -9.66 14.69 -6.19
C TYR A 576 -9.35 15.02 -4.72
N ALA A 577 -8.19 14.56 -4.21
CA ALA A 577 -7.77 14.75 -2.83
C ALA A 577 -7.12 16.14 -2.58
N GLY A 578 -6.81 16.89 -3.63
CA GLY A 578 -6.18 18.20 -3.54
C GLY A 578 -5.07 18.43 -4.58
N THR A 579 -4.42 19.58 -4.49
CA THR A 579 -3.28 19.92 -5.35
C THR A 579 -1.99 19.30 -4.81
N VAL A 580 -1.28 18.56 -5.67
CA VAL A 580 0.01 17.93 -5.33
C VAL A 580 1.13 18.54 -6.18
N ASP A 581 2.20 18.95 -5.51
CA ASP A 581 3.40 19.54 -6.14
C ASP A 581 4.43 18.42 -6.41
N TYR A 582 4.76 18.18 -7.68
CA TYR A 582 5.66 17.10 -8.11
C TYR A 582 7.05 17.60 -8.50
N ASN A 583 8.08 16.86 -8.07
CA ASN A 583 9.46 17.05 -8.47
C ASN A 583 9.87 15.97 -9.48
N ILE A 584 10.30 16.39 -10.68
CA ILE A 584 10.66 15.51 -11.81
C ILE A 584 12.13 15.06 -11.82
N THR A 585 12.94 15.49 -10.86
CA THR A 585 14.38 15.17 -10.85
C THR A 585 14.58 13.66 -10.79
N GLY A 586 15.36 13.14 -11.72
CA GLY A 586 15.66 11.72 -11.88
C GLY A 586 14.54 10.89 -12.50
N TRP A 587 13.43 11.47 -12.96
CA TRP A 587 12.31 10.69 -13.53
C TRP A 587 12.71 9.92 -14.78
N LEU A 588 13.49 10.55 -15.68
CA LEU A 588 13.97 9.87 -16.88
C LEU A 588 14.86 8.67 -16.54
N GLU A 589 15.72 8.80 -15.55
CA GLU A 589 16.59 7.69 -15.11
C GLU A 589 15.80 6.60 -14.41
N LYS A 590 14.87 6.98 -13.51
CA LYS A 590 13.97 6.06 -12.82
C LYS A 590 13.11 5.24 -13.80
N ASN A 591 12.62 5.88 -14.87
CA ASN A 591 11.72 5.25 -15.83
C ASN A 591 12.45 4.43 -16.91
N LYS A 592 13.69 4.80 -17.28
CA LYS A 592 14.49 4.03 -18.25
C LYS A 592 14.85 2.63 -17.74
N ASP A 593 15.11 2.50 -16.44
CA ASP A 593 15.58 1.30 -15.73
C ASP A 593 16.39 0.32 -16.61
N PRO A 594 17.44 0.79 -17.32
CA PRO A 594 18.02 0.02 -18.40
C PRO A 594 18.82 -1.16 -17.85
N LEU A 595 18.36 -2.37 -18.13
CA LEU A 595 19.05 -3.58 -17.70
C LEU A 595 20.21 -3.90 -18.64
N ASN A 596 21.35 -4.27 -18.05
CA ASN A 596 22.51 -4.73 -18.81
C ASN A 596 22.27 -6.17 -19.28
N GLU A 597 21.82 -6.33 -20.53
CA GLU A 597 21.53 -7.62 -21.18
C GLU A 597 22.71 -8.61 -21.13
N THR A 598 23.96 -8.11 -21.13
CA THR A 598 25.13 -8.99 -21.02
C THR A 598 25.19 -9.64 -19.64
N VAL A 599 24.89 -8.88 -18.59
CA VAL A 599 24.83 -9.41 -17.22
C VAL A 599 23.59 -10.30 -17.04
N ILE A 600 22.45 -9.96 -17.63
CA ILE A 600 21.27 -10.84 -17.64
C ILE A 600 21.61 -12.21 -18.26
N GLY A 601 22.36 -12.22 -19.36
CA GLY A 601 22.85 -13.46 -19.98
C GLY A 601 23.76 -14.29 -19.07
N LEU A 602 24.45 -13.67 -18.11
CA LEU A 602 25.19 -14.37 -17.05
C LEU A 602 24.24 -14.93 -16.00
N TYR A 603 23.23 -14.17 -15.54
CA TYR A 603 22.22 -14.64 -14.58
C TYR A 603 21.48 -15.87 -15.11
N GLN A 604 21.10 -15.87 -16.38
CA GLN A 604 20.45 -17.01 -17.05
C GLN A 604 21.28 -18.30 -17.03
N LYS A 605 22.60 -18.20 -16.87
CA LYS A 605 23.55 -19.32 -16.81
C LYS A 605 24.12 -19.54 -15.42
N SER A 606 23.57 -18.86 -14.42
CA SER A 606 24.02 -18.97 -13.03
C SER A 606 23.91 -20.41 -12.52
N SER A 607 24.87 -20.80 -11.68
CA SER A 607 24.78 -22.05 -10.91
C SER A 607 23.71 -22.02 -9.81
N VAL A 608 23.26 -20.83 -9.41
CA VAL A 608 22.10 -20.65 -8.52
C VAL A 608 20.83 -20.79 -9.35
N LYS A 609 20.22 -21.98 -9.31
CA LYS A 609 19.03 -22.32 -10.11
C LYS A 609 17.91 -21.29 -10.02
N THR A 610 17.65 -20.76 -8.83
CA THR A 610 16.63 -19.73 -8.63
C THR A 610 16.96 -18.47 -9.43
N LEU A 611 18.20 -17.97 -9.39
CA LEU A 611 18.60 -16.79 -10.17
C LEU A 611 18.40 -17.00 -11.67
N ALA A 612 18.82 -18.16 -12.17
CA ALA A 612 18.61 -18.52 -13.57
C ALA A 612 17.11 -18.55 -13.93
N LEU A 613 16.27 -19.07 -13.04
CA LEU A 613 14.81 -19.08 -13.22
C LEU A 613 14.22 -17.66 -13.24
N LEU A 614 14.66 -16.76 -12.36
CA LEU A 614 14.16 -15.37 -12.28
C LEU A 614 14.36 -14.60 -13.60
N PHE A 615 15.44 -14.91 -14.33
CA PHE A 615 15.83 -14.25 -15.56
C PHE A 615 15.63 -15.10 -16.83
N ALA A 616 14.94 -16.25 -16.71
CA ALA A 616 14.62 -17.11 -17.85
C ALA A 616 13.64 -16.46 -18.85
N SER A 617 12.85 -15.49 -18.39
CA SER A 617 11.85 -14.73 -19.15
C SER A 617 12.12 -13.23 -19.15
#